data_AF-A0AAW2DZA7-F1
#
_entry.id   AF-A0AAW2DZA7-F1
#
_cell.length_a   1.000
_cell.length_b   1.000
_cell.length_c   1.000
_cell.angle_alpha   90.00
_cell.angle_beta   90.00
_cell.angle_gamma   90.00
#
_symmetry.space_group_name_H-M   'P 1'
#
loop_
_entity.id
_entity.type
_entity.pdbx_description
1 polymer ?
#
loop_
_entity_poly.entity_id
_entity_poly.type
_entity_poly.pdbx_seq_one_letter_code
_entity_poly.pdbx_strand_id
1 'polypeptide(L)'
;MGAAVGRPSQPTKVVWQPYEVELEDLPPWCVVGRAMWMPSVSLACFLLVEKHTPDRVVRQFGMIQEVPRAVNTDTVLHGIDLMGKVGVDWTQKHAEHVREWGNRLQQRCEAMLGDMYPTHEYFD
;
A
#
# COMPACT_ATOMS: atom_id res chain seq x y z
N MET A 1 -52.57 -13.69 -8.15
CA MET A 1 -51.41 -13.03 -8.78
C MET A 1 -50.59 -12.40 -7.66
N GLY A 2 -49.43 -12.99 -7.34
CA GLY A 2 -48.56 -12.54 -6.25
C GLY A 2 -47.65 -11.40 -6.69
N ALA A 3 -47.53 -10.38 -5.85
CA ALA A 3 -46.61 -9.26 -6.06
C ALA A 3 -45.16 -9.75 -5.97
N ALA A 4 -44.36 -9.42 -6.98
CA ALA A 4 -42.93 -9.66 -6.97
C ALA A 4 -42.29 -8.76 -5.90
N VAL A 5 -41.76 -9.38 -4.86
CA VAL A 5 -40.93 -8.73 -3.85
C VAL A 5 -39.66 -8.24 -4.57
N GLY A 6 -39.46 -6.92 -4.59
CA GLY A 6 -38.25 -6.30 -5.13
C GLY A 6 -37.03 -6.90 -4.43
N ARG A 7 -36.13 -7.47 -5.23
CA ARG A 7 -34.84 -8.00 -4.76
C ARG A 7 -34.09 -6.85 -4.06
N PRO A 8 -33.56 -7.02 -2.84
CA PRO A 8 -32.75 -5.97 -2.22
C PRO A 8 -31.57 -5.68 -3.16
N SER A 9 -31.37 -4.40 -3.47
CA SER A 9 -30.22 -3.94 -4.26
C SER A 9 -28.96 -4.43 -3.57
N GLN A 10 -28.18 -5.25 -4.26
CA GLN A 10 -26.82 -5.58 -3.83
C GLN A 10 -26.09 -4.28 -3.51
N PRO A 11 -25.27 -4.20 -2.45
CA PRO A 11 -24.48 -3.01 -2.20
C PRO A 11 -23.68 -2.71 -3.47
N THR A 12 -24.01 -1.58 -4.09
CA THR A 12 -23.37 -1.08 -5.29
C THR A 12 -21.88 -0.99 -5.04
N LYS A 13 -21.09 -1.44 -6.02
CA LYS A 13 -19.62 -1.46 -6.06
C LYS A 13 -19.01 -0.29 -5.25
N VAL A 14 -18.03 -0.59 -4.39
CA VAL A 14 -17.26 0.42 -3.66
C VAL A 14 -16.67 1.42 -4.66
N VAL A 15 -16.99 2.71 -4.50
CA VAL A 15 -16.44 3.79 -5.31
C VAL A 15 -15.24 4.37 -4.57
N TRP A 16 -14.04 4.12 -5.10
CA TRP A 16 -12.81 4.71 -4.58
C TRP A 16 -12.64 6.12 -5.16
N GLN A 17 -12.76 7.15 -4.31
CA GLN A 17 -12.47 8.54 -4.66
C GLN A 17 -11.09 8.95 -4.12
N PRO A 18 -10.32 9.77 -4.86
CA PRO A 18 -9.06 10.29 -4.34
C PRO A 18 -9.27 11.26 -3.19
N TYR A 19 -8.26 11.39 -2.34
CA TYR A 19 -8.24 12.36 -1.24
C TYR A 19 -7.91 13.78 -1.72
N GLU A 20 -8.65 14.32 -2.69
CA GLU A 20 -8.29 15.59 -3.34
C GLU A 20 -8.42 16.79 -2.38
N VAL A 21 -9.55 16.92 -1.69
CA VAL A 21 -9.86 18.07 -0.83
C VAL A 21 -9.36 17.81 0.59
N GLU A 22 -9.50 16.57 1.06
CA GLU A 22 -9.22 16.19 2.44
C GLU A 22 -7.73 16.27 2.78
N LEU A 23 -6.85 16.12 1.78
CA LEU A 23 -5.41 16.23 1.97
C LEU A 23 -4.93 17.65 2.28
N GLU A 24 -5.69 18.68 1.89
CA GLU A 24 -5.38 20.09 2.18
C GLU A 24 -5.80 20.47 3.61
N ASP A 25 -6.85 19.82 4.12
CA ASP A 25 -7.35 20.00 5.49
C ASP A 25 -6.51 19.26 6.54
N LEU A 26 -5.60 18.38 6.11
CA LEU A 26 -4.74 17.64 7.03
C LEU A 26 -3.74 18.56 7.74
N PRO A 27 -3.46 18.30 9.03
CA PRO A 27 -2.39 19.00 9.72
C PRO A 27 -1.03 18.90 9.00
N PRO A 28 -0.16 19.92 9.08
CA PRO A 28 1.12 19.94 8.35
C PRO A 28 2.01 18.71 8.57
N TRP A 29 1.97 18.10 9.75
CA TRP A 29 2.75 16.89 10.06
C TRP A 29 2.28 15.66 9.28
N CYS A 30 1.01 15.58 8.90
CA CYS A 30 0.48 14.49 8.09
C CYS A 30 1.02 14.55 6.66
N VAL A 31 1.27 15.75 6.13
CA VAL A 31 1.73 15.96 4.74
C VAL A 31 3.24 16.14 4.60
N VAL A 32 3.96 16.41 5.70
CA VAL A 32 5.43 16.52 5.71
C VAL A 32 6.11 15.26 5.15
N GLY A 33 5.46 14.10 5.30
CA GLY A 33 5.92 12.80 4.82
C GLY A 33 5.52 12.45 3.39
N ARG A 34 4.94 13.36 2.59
CA ARG A 34 4.42 13.06 1.23
C ARG A 34 5.41 12.32 0.33
N ALA A 35 6.70 12.67 0.41
CA ALA A 35 7.74 12.00 -0.35
C ALA A 35 7.87 10.50 -0.02
N MET A 36 7.42 10.07 1.17
CA MET A 36 7.46 8.70 1.68
C MET A 36 6.19 7.88 1.37
N TRP A 37 5.17 8.47 0.73
CA TRP A 37 3.95 7.73 0.43
C TRP A 37 4.12 6.74 -0.73
N MET A 38 4.94 7.11 -1.71
CA MET A 38 5.11 6.39 -2.98
C MET A 38 6.33 5.45 -3.10
N PRO A 39 7.34 5.46 -2.23
CA PRO A 39 8.41 4.45 -2.29
C PRO A 39 7.90 3.01 -2.17
N SER A 40 8.33 2.09 -3.03
CA SER A 40 8.13 0.65 -2.85
C SER A 40 9.38 0.05 -2.21
N VAL A 41 9.40 -0.01 -0.88
CA VAL A 41 10.57 -0.42 -0.07
C VAL A 41 10.15 -1.23 1.14
N SER A 42 11.09 -1.93 1.76
CA SER A 42 10.84 -2.59 3.05
C SER A 42 10.90 -1.58 4.19
N LEU A 43 9.84 -1.56 5.01
CA LEU A 43 9.76 -0.83 6.27
C LEU A 43 10.23 -1.75 7.39
N ALA A 44 11.27 -1.36 8.11
CA ALA A 44 11.82 -2.15 9.21
C ALA A 44 11.55 -1.45 10.56
N CYS A 45 10.96 -2.18 11.49
CA CYS A 45 10.78 -1.79 12.88
C CYS A 45 11.31 -2.91 13.78
N PHE A 46 12.62 -2.89 14.08
CA PHE A 46 13.40 -3.85 14.87
C PHE A 46 13.17 -5.34 14.55
N LEU A 47 11.98 -5.84 14.86
CA LEU A 47 11.55 -7.23 14.80
C LEU A 47 10.73 -7.53 13.55
N LEU A 48 10.07 -6.51 13.00
CA LEU A 48 9.18 -6.65 11.86
C LEU A 48 9.78 -5.95 10.65
N VAL A 49 9.67 -6.61 9.51
CA VAL A 49 9.89 -6.01 8.20
C VAL A 49 8.62 -6.22 7.40
N GLU A 50 8.10 -5.14 6.81
CA GLU A 50 6.91 -5.16 5.98
C GLU A 50 7.21 -4.51 4.63
N LYS A 51 6.77 -5.10 3.52
CA LYS A 51 6.95 -4.48 2.20
C LYS A 51 5.91 -3.40 1.98
N HIS A 52 6.36 -2.15 1.81
CA HIS A 52 5.49 -1.05 1.40
C HIS A 52 5.15 -1.19 -0.08
N THR A 53 3.87 -1.31 -0.40
CA THR A 53 3.32 -1.60 -1.75
C THR A 53 2.31 -0.52 -2.15
N PRO A 54 2.78 0.71 -2.40
CA PRO A 54 1.90 1.84 -2.68
C PRO A 54 1.09 1.67 -3.96
N ASP A 55 1.56 0.85 -4.92
CA ASP A 55 0.85 0.45 -6.15
C ASP A 55 -0.57 -0.05 -5.88
N ARG A 56 -0.81 -0.62 -4.70
CA ARG A 56 -2.11 -1.17 -4.28
C ARG A 56 -3.13 -0.12 -3.83
N VAL A 57 -2.69 1.12 -3.62
CA VAL A 57 -3.51 2.20 -3.05
C VAL A 57 -3.37 3.52 -3.81
N VAL A 58 -2.63 3.54 -4.94
CA VAL A 58 -2.41 4.78 -5.73
C VAL A 58 -3.70 5.43 -6.21
N ARG A 59 -4.81 4.67 -6.28
CA ARG A 59 -6.15 5.19 -6.60
C ARG A 59 -6.62 6.28 -5.62
N GLN A 60 -6.22 6.19 -4.35
CA GLN A 60 -6.52 7.18 -3.32
C GLN A 60 -5.81 8.52 -3.57
N PHE A 61 -4.81 8.55 -4.43
CA PHE A 61 -4.06 9.74 -4.81
C PHE A 61 -4.38 10.21 -6.24
N GLY A 62 -5.46 9.70 -6.85
CA GLY A 62 -5.92 10.13 -8.17
C GLY A 62 -5.14 9.51 -9.32
N MET A 63 -4.44 8.42 -9.05
CA MET A 63 -3.64 7.71 -10.04
C MET A 63 -4.35 6.43 -10.51
N ILE A 64 -4.01 6.01 -11.72
CA ILE A 64 -4.42 4.73 -12.29
C ILE A 64 -3.75 3.62 -11.50
N GLN A 65 -4.57 2.74 -10.92
CA GLN A 65 -4.12 1.57 -10.20
C GLN A 65 -4.21 0.36 -11.11
N GLU A 66 -3.06 -0.09 -11.61
CA GLU A 66 -2.93 -1.38 -12.29
C GLU A 66 -3.19 -2.53 -11.32
N VAL A 67 -3.51 -3.72 -11.84
CA VAL A 67 -3.66 -4.91 -11.00
C VAL A 67 -2.32 -5.20 -10.29
N PRO A 68 -2.29 -5.18 -8.95
CA PRO A 68 -1.04 -5.31 -8.22
C PRO A 68 -0.37 -6.64 -8.47
N ARG A 69 0.95 -6.58 -8.60
CA ARG A 69 1.75 -7.81 -8.69
C ARG A 69 1.73 -8.55 -7.36
N ALA A 70 1.93 -9.86 -7.45
CA ALA A 70 2.24 -10.66 -6.27
C ALA A 70 3.54 -10.13 -5.64
N VAL A 71 3.53 -9.95 -4.33
CA VAL A 71 4.67 -9.46 -3.56
C VAL A 71 5.06 -10.54 -2.58
N ASN A 72 6.34 -10.92 -2.59
CA ASN A 72 6.88 -11.77 -1.55
C ASN A 72 7.08 -10.92 -0.30
N THR A 73 6.26 -11.15 0.73
CA THR A 73 6.38 -10.48 2.03
C THR A 73 7.39 -11.15 2.96
N ASP A 74 8.07 -12.21 2.47
CA ASP A 74 8.98 -13.07 3.24
C ASP A 74 8.34 -13.53 4.55
N THR A 75 7.47 -14.53 4.45
CA THR A 75 6.67 -15.03 5.58
C THR A 75 7.50 -15.53 6.75
N VAL A 76 8.79 -15.82 6.53
CA VAL A 76 9.75 -16.17 7.59
C VAL A 76 9.99 -14.98 8.51
N LEU A 77 9.97 -13.74 7.99
CA LEU A 77 10.10 -12.51 8.79
C LEU A 77 8.90 -12.33 9.74
N HIS A 78 7.70 -12.75 9.35
CA HIS A 78 6.52 -12.68 10.24
C HIS A 78 6.55 -13.70 11.39
N GLY A 79 7.39 -14.74 11.28
CA GLY A 79 7.60 -15.73 12.35
C GLY A 79 8.66 -15.31 13.38
N ILE A 80 9.23 -14.11 13.26
CA ILE A 80 10.21 -13.60 14.22
C ILE A 80 9.49 -13.17 15.51
N ASP A 81 9.56 -14.00 16.54
CA ASP A 81 9.22 -13.60 17.89
C ASP A 81 10.45 -13.02 18.64
N LEU A 82 10.15 -12.30 19.74
CA LEU A 82 11.14 -11.67 20.60
C LEU A 82 11.86 -12.66 21.54
N MET A 83 11.49 -13.94 21.52
CA MET A 83 11.97 -14.90 22.49
C MET A 83 13.30 -15.53 22.07
N GLY A 84 14.24 -15.62 23.01
CA GLY A 84 15.50 -16.35 22.82
C GLY A 84 16.49 -15.73 21.83
N LYS A 85 16.27 -14.49 21.35
CA LYS A 85 17.13 -13.82 20.36
C LYS A 85 18.25 -12.96 20.96
N VAL A 86 18.68 -13.29 22.18
CA VAL A 86 19.84 -12.66 22.82
C VAL A 86 21.08 -13.07 22.02
N GLY A 87 21.61 -12.17 21.19
CA GLY A 87 22.78 -12.42 20.33
C GLY A 87 22.54 -12.29 18.83
N VAL A 88 21.29 -12.00 18.38
CA VAL A 88 21.05 -11.67 16.97
C VAL A 88 21.53 -10.25 16.70
N ASP A 89 22.47 -10.10 15.77
CA ASP A 89 22.79 -8.80 15.19
C ASP A 89 21.70 -8.40 14.19
N TRP A 90 20.74 -7.60 14.68
CA TRP A 90 19.64 -7.08 13.87
C TRP A 90 20.10 -6.13 12.76
N THR A 91 21.24 -5.46 12.95
CA THR A 91 21.84 -4.60 11.92
C THR A 91 22.27 -5.43 10.73
N GLN A 92 22.96 -6.54 11.00
CA GLN A 92 23.35 -7.49 9.97
C GLN A 92 22.12 -8.19 9.35
N LYS A 93 21.18 -8.64 10.19
CA LYS A 93 19.98 -9.35 9.73
C LYS A 93 19.12 -8.51 8.79
N HIS A 94 19.03 -7.20 9.03
CA HIS A 94 18.23 -6.27 8.24
C HIS A 94 19.05 -5.39 7.29
N ALA A 95 20.32 -5.71 7.05
CA ALA A 95 21.22 -4.89 6.25
C ALA A 95 20.66 -4.57 4.86
N GLU A 96 20.03 -5.54 4.20
CA GLU A 96 19.40 -5.33 2.89
C GLU A 96 18.17 -4.41 2.98
N HIS A 97 17.32 -4.58 3.98
CA HIS A 97 16.16 -3.71 4.22
C HIS A 97 16.60 -2.27 4.51
N VAL A 98 17.65 -2.08 5.31
CA VAL A 98 18.24 -0.76 5.60
C VAL A 98 18.79 -0.13 4.32
N ARG A 99 19.46 -0.92 3.46
CA ARG A 99 19.96 -0.46 2.16
C ARG A 99 18.81 -0.06 1.23
N GLU A 100 17.74 -0.85 1.14
CA GLU A 100 16.53 -0.51 0.37
C GLU A 100 15.91 0.79 0.86
N TRP A 101 15.73 0.93 2.18
CA TRP A 101 15.22 2.15 2.80
C TRP A 101 16.11 3.37 2.53
N GLY A 102 17.43 3.20 2.52
CA GLY A 102 18.39 4.23 2.12
C GLY A 102 18.14 4.75 0.70
N ASN A 103 17.72 3.86 -0.21
CA ASN A 103 17.43 4.18 -1.61
C ASN A 103 15.95 4.49 -1.89
N ARG A 104 15.11 4.66 -0.86
CA ARG A 104 13.65 4.83 -0.99
C ARG A 104 13.20 5.92 -1.96
N LEU A 105 13.95 7.01 -2.08
CA LEU A 105 13.60 8.11 -3.00
C LEU A 105 13.80 7.73 -4.48
N GLN A 106 14.64 6.74 -4.77
CA GLN A 106 14.90 6.22 -6.11
C GLN A 106 13.93 5.09 -6.47
N GLN A 107 13.37 4.40 -5.47
CA GLN A 107 12.47 3.26 -5.66
C GLN A 107 11.01 3.68 -5.53
N ARG A 108 10.54 4.63 -6.34
CA ARG A 108 9.15 5.10 -6.32
C ARG A 108 8.26 4.19 -7.15
N CYS A 109 7.04 3.97 -6.69
CA CYS A 109 5.97 3.42 -7.53
C CYS A 109 5.68 4.39 -8.66
N GLU A 110 5.74 3.86 -9.88
CA GLU A 110 5.34 4.55 -11.10
C GLU A 110 3.84 4.35 -11.28
N ALA A 111 3.09 5.44 -11.26
CA ALA A 111 1.67 5.44 -11.55
C ALA A 111 1.32 6.76 -12.26
N MET A 112 0.39 6.69 -13.22
CA MET A 112 -0.05 7.86 -13.98
C MET A 112 -1.24 8.50 -13.30
N LEU A 113 -1.27 9.83 -13.24
CA LEU A 113 -2.45 10.56 -12.78
C LEU A 113 -3.59 10.35 -13.79
N GLY A 114 -4.80 10.10 -13.28
CA GLY A 114 -5.99 9.93 -14.11
C GLY A 114 -6.92 8.85 -13.59
N ASP A 115 -8.06 8.74 -14.26
CA ASP A 115 -9.05 7.71 -13.99
C ASP A 115 -8.72 6.40 -14.71
N MET A 116 -9.14 5.29 -14.10
CA MET A 116 -9.03 3.97 -14.71
C MET A 116 -9.88 3.90 -15.97
N TYR A 117 -9.33 3.31 -17.03
CA TYR A 117 -10.05 3.14 -18.29
C TYR A 117 -11.29 2.26 -18.10
N PRO A 118 -12.41 2.50 -18.82
CA PRO A 118 -13.60 1.66 -18.72
C PRO A 118 -13.36 0.18 -19.05
N THR A 119 -12.28 -0.13 -19.79
CA THR A 119 -11.84 -1.48 -20.16
C THR A 119 -10.79 -2.06 -19.22
N HIS A 120 -10.56 -1.44 -18.05
CA HIS A 120 -9.59 -1.94 -17.09
C HIS A 120 -10.10 -3.22 -16.41
N GLU A 121 -9.20 -4.17 -16.16
CA GLU A 121 -9.49 -5.50 -15.57
C GLU A 121 -10.29 -5.47 -14.25
N TYR A 122 -10.29 -4.36 -13.52
CA TYR A 122 -11.11 -4.21 -12.31
C TYR A 122 -12.61 -4.06 -12.58
N PHE A 123 -12.98 -3.78 -13.84
CA PHE A 123 -14.37 -3.60 -14.25
C PHE A 123 -14.97 -4.84 -14.93
N ASP A 124 -14.18 -5.88 -15.17
CA ASP A 124 -14.59 -7.18 -15.70
C ASP A 124 -15.39 -8.05 -14.68
#